data_AF-A0A271J955-F1
#
_entry.id   AF-A0A271J955-F1
#
_cell.length_a   1.000
_cell.length_b   1.000
_cell.length_c   1.000
_cell.angle_alpha   90.00
_cell.angle_beta   90.00
_cell.angle_gamma   90.00
#
_symmetry.space_group_name_H-M   'P 1'
#
loop_
_entity.id
_entity.type
_entity.pdbx_description
1 polymer ?
#
loop_
_entity_poly.entity_id
_entity_poly.type
_entity_poly.pdbx_seq_one_letter_code
_entity_poly.pdbx_strand_id
1 'polypeptide(L)'
;MGWETRRNGRRYYYGKERTEDGRVRSVYLGTGPVSECIAEYAEGRRLEASLRRRELACTFGPIDAALNALRASEARLRLWRDAYLVATGHRSHRGQWRRRRGLTLPPFTLDSHPAERPAPMPKKKTPAPDSEMFVGGTLVETDPDALDGLAEAIGKCRGADPPPGAVEDLRRILLEGPRIAYGLSAKQARQYAARFAAGGDDVAVRTIIETEAASMEADLREETDGPLVRAACRHAADARLILDGVRRGYVSALTGTFYNDSATMWERRQSAAQTRYLRALATVAKLREVEAKERRRADVHGLQMDAARRTLPARGDRRSVYADLPIRAPLPSRSGEAHASPEAEEVTAEP
;
A
#
# COMPACT_ATOMS: atom_id res chain seq x y z
N MET A 1 -22.98 -36.90 -4.86
CA MET A 1 -23.58 -38.25 -5.06
C MET A 1 -22.64 -39.28 -4.44
N GLY A 2 -23.15 -40.39 -3.93
CA GLY A 2 -22.29 -41.37 -3.28
C GLY A 2 -22.98 -42.71 -3.06
N TRP A 3 -22.18 -43.75 -2.86
CA TRP A 3 -22.64 -45.05 -2.43
C TRP A 3 -22.89 -45.05 -0.92
N GLU A 4 -24.02 -45.59 -0.49
CA GLU A 4 -24.32 -45.86 0.93
C GLU A 4 -24.46 -47.38 1.12
N THR A 5 -23.72 -47.92 2.10
CA THR A 5 -23.83 -49.32 2.50
C THR A 5 -24.79 -49.43 3.68
N ARG A 6 -25.86 -50.23 3.55
CA ARG A 6 -26.81 -50.48 4.64
C ARG A 6 -26.36 -51.66 5.50
N ARG A 7 -26.99 -51.85 6.67
CA ARG A 7 -26.67 -52.92 7.63
C ARG A 7 -26.71 -54.34 7.04
N ASN A 8 -27.43 -54.54 5.93
CA ASN A 8 -27.52 -55.82 5.21
C ASN A 8 -26.38 -56.04 4.20
N GLY A 9 -25.35 -55.18 4.16
CA GLY A 9 -24.23 -55.25 3.24
C GLY A 9 -24.54 -54.79 1.80
N ARG A 10 -25.79 -54.44 1.48
CA ARG A 10 -26.15 -53.93 0.15
C ARG A 10 -25.74 -52.47 -0.01
N ARG A 11 -25.23 -52.14 -1.19
CA ARG A 11 -24.81 -50.79 -1.61
C ARG A 11 -25.89 -50.15 -2.47
N TYR A 12 -26.23 -48.92 -2.16
CA TYR A 12 -27.25 -48.12 -2.85
C TYR A 12 -26.62 -46.82 -3.31
N TYR A 13 -26.87 -46.39 -4.55
CA TYR A 13 -26.34 -45.12 -5.05
C TYR A 13 -27.35 -43.99 -4.82
N TYR A 14 -26.90 -42.89 -4.22
CA TYR A 14 -27.73 -41.72 -3.95
C TYR A 14 -27.21 -40.47 -4.67
N GLY A 15 -28.12 -39.80 -5.36
CA GLY A 15 -27.99 -38.44 -5.88
C GLY A 15 -28.19 -37.41 -4.78
N LYS A 16 -27.68 -36.19 -4.98
CA LYS A 16 -28.00 -35.03 -4.14
C LYS A 16 -28.68 -33.99 -5.03
N GLU A 17 -29.87 -33.58 -4.65
CA GLU A 17 -30.66 -32.59 -5.37
C GLU A 17 -30.99 -31.44 -4.42
N ARG A 18 -30.93 -30.19 -4.89
CA ARG A 18 -31.44 -29.04 -4.14
C ARG A 18 -32.90 -28.83 -4.51
N THR A 19 -33.80 -28.84 -3.53
CA THR A 19 -35.20 -28.47 -3.70
C THR A 19 -35.33 -26.96 -3.91
N GLU A 20 -36.51 -26.50 -4.36
CA GLU A 20 -36.82 -25.07 -4.52
C GLU A 20 -36.61 -24.28 -3.22
N ASP A 21 -36.88 -24.90 -2.06
CA ASP A 21 -36.60 -24.33 -0.72
C ASP A 21 -35.10 -24.24 -0.36
N GLY A 22 -34.19 -24.62 -1.26
CA GLY A 22 -32.74 -24.62 -1.05
C GLY A 22 -32.21 -25.79 -0.19
N ARG A 23 -33.09 -26.68 0.31
CA ARG A 23 -32.69 -27.87 1.09
C ARG A 23 -32.09 -28.93 0.18
N VAL A 24 -31.07 -29.64 0.66
CA VAL A 24 -30.43 -30.74 -0.09
C VAL A 24 -31.09 -32.07 0.30
N ARG A 25 -31.74 -32.76 -0.64
CA ARG A 25 -32.32 -34.10 -0.45
C ARG A 25 -31.47 -35.19 -1.09
N SER A 26 -31.41 -36.37 -0.46
CA SER A 26 -30.87 -37.58 -1.08
C SER A 26 -31.93 -38.21 -1.98
N VAL A 27 -31.63 -38.42 -3.25
CA VAL A 27 -32.51 -39.14 -4.18
C VAL A 27 -31.93 -40.52 -4.42
N TYR A 28 -32.71 -41.57 -4.18
CA TYR A 28 -32.29 -42.94 -4.44
C TYR A 28 -32.25 -43.18 -5.95
N LEU A 29 -31.09 -43.55 -6.48
CA LEU A 29 -30.87 -43.74 -7.92
C LEU A 29 -30.77 -45.22 -8.33
N GLY A 30 -30.94 -46.15 -7.38
CA GLY A 30 -30.98 -47.58 -7.64
C GLY A 30 -29.83 -48.38 -7.03
N THR A 31 -29.84 -49.67 -7.37
CA THR A 31 -28.82 -50.69 -7.04
C THR A 31 -28.49 -51.48 -8.31
N GLY A 32 -27.33 -52.12 -8.36
CA GLY A 32 -26.92 -52.99 -9.47
C GLY A 32 -26.38 -52.22 -10.69
N PRO A 33 -26.35 -52.85 -11.88
CA PRO A 33 -25.58 -52.35 -13.03
C PRO A 33 -25.93 -50.92 -13.48
N VAL A 34 -27.21 -50.55 -13.44
CA VAL A 34 -27.64 -49.18 -13.80
C VAL A 34 -27.06 -48.14 -12.84
N SER A 35 -27.06 -48.42 -11.54
CA SER A 35 -26.49 -47.51 -10.54
C SER A 35 -24.97 -47.43 -10.62
N GLU A 36 -24.31 -48.50 -11.09
CA GLU A 36 -22.88 -48.52 -11.38
C GLU A 36 -22.55 -47.62 -12.57
N CYS A 37 -23.27 -47.72 -13.69
CA CYS A 37 -23.09 -46.82 -14.83
C CYS A 37 -23.31 -45.34 -14.47
N ILE A 38 -24.33 -45.04 -13.65
CA ILE A 38 -24.56 -43.66 -13.18
C ILE A 38 -23.41 -43.19 -12.28
N ALA A 39 -22.90 -44.07 -11.41
CA ALA A 39 -21.78 -43.75 -10.55
C ALA A 39 -20.51 -43.45 -11.35
N GLU A 40 -20.19 -44.28 -12.34
CA GLU A 40 -19.06 -44.10 -13.27
C GLU A 40 -19.20 -42.80 -14.07
N TYR A 41 -20.37 -42.52 -14.63
CA TYR A 41 -20.63 -41.26 -15.33
C TYR A 41 -20.43 -40.04 -14.41
N ALA A 42 -20.96 -40.10 -13.19
CA ALA A 42 -20.81 -39.02 -12.21
C ALA A 42 -19.34 -38.84 -11.77
N GLU A 43 -18.57 -39.92 -11.69
CA GLU A 43 -17.13 -39.88 -11.43
C GLU A 43 -16.37 -39.25 -12.61
N GLY A 44 -16.69 -39.64 -13.84
CA GLY A 44 -16.15 -39.01 -15.06
C GLY A 44 -16.39 -37.50 -15.09
N ARG A 45 -17.62 -37.05 -14.76
CA ARG A 45 -17.94 -35.62 -14.66
C ARG A 45 -17.17 -34.91 -13.54
N ARG A 46 -16.92 -35.57 -12.41
CA ARG A 46 -16.08 -35.00 -11.34
C ARG A 46 -14.63 -34.88 -11.78
N LEU A 47 -14.10 -35.89 -12.46
CA LEU A 47 -12.75 -35.87 -12.99
C LEU A 47 -12.60 -34.75 -14.00
N GLU A 48 -13.50 -34.64 -14.98
CA GLU A 48 -13.55 -33.56 -15.97
C GLU A 48 -13.62 -32.18 -15.29
N ALA A 49 -14.53 -32.00 -14.33
CA ALA A 49 -14.63 -30.76 -13.58
C ALA A 49 -13.40 -30.46 -12.71
N SER A 50 -12.67 -31.49 -12.25
CA SER A 50 -11.43 -31.33 -11.51
C SER A 50 -10.28 -30.93 -12.43
N LEU A 51 -10.18 -31.53 -13.62
CA LEU A 51 -9.21 -31.20 -14.64
C LEU A 51 -9.42 -29.77 -15.14
N ARG A 52 -10.67 -29.40 -15.47
CA ARG A 52 -11.03 -28.04 -15.87
C ARG A 52 -10.70 -27.02 -14.79
N ARG A 53 -10.96 -27.32 -13.50
CA ARG A 53 -10.57 -26.44 -12.39
C ARG A 53 -9.05 -26.30 -12.26
N ARG A 54 -8.30 -27.38 -12.43
CA ARG A 54 -6.82 -27.35 -12.42
C ARG A 54 -6.28 -26.53 -13.58
N GLU A 55 -6.80 -26.75 -14.79
CA GLU A 55 -6.45 -25.97 -15.97
C GLU A 55 -6.71 -24.48 -15.75
N LEU A 56 -7.92 -24.10 -15.33
CA LEU A 56 -8.24 -22.71 -15.01
C LEU A 56 -7.33 -22.14 -13.90
N ALA A 57 -7.01 -22.92 -12.87
CA ALA A 57 -6.10 -22.49 -11.80
C ALA A 57 -4.67 -22.30 -12.31
N CYS A 58 -4.18 -23.16 -13.20
CA CYS A 58 -2.86 -23.01 -13.82
C CYS A 58 -2.81 -21.80 -14.76
N THR A 59 -3.85 -21.59 -15.56
CA THR A 59 -3.93 -20.47 -16.52
C THR A 59 -4.11 -19.12 -15.82
N PHE A 60 -5.05 -19.02 -14.88
CA PHE A 60 -5.45 -17.75 -14.28
C PHE A 60 -4.86 -17.50 -12.89
N GLY A 61 -4.41 -18.53 -12.19
CA GLY A 61 -3.84 -18.41 -10.84
C GLY A 61 -2.73 -17.37 -10.72
N PRO A 62 -1.73 -17.35 -11.61
CA PRO A 62 -0.67 -16.34 -11.59
C PRO A 62 -1.20 -14.90 -11.76
N ILE A 63 -2.23 -14.71 -12.59
CA ILE A 63 -2.85 -13.40 -12.85
C ILE A 63 -3.67 -12.95 -11.66
N ASP A 64 -4.46 -13.85 -11.10
CA ASP A 64 -5.28 -13.57 -9.93
C ASP A 64 -4.37 -13.24 -8.73
N ALA A 65 -3.23 -13.93 -8.59
CA ALA A 65 -2.19 -13.59 -7.62
C ALA A 65 -1.60 -12.18 -7.88
N ALA A 66 -1.27 -11.85 -9.13
CA ALA A 66 -0.76 -10.52 -9.49
C ALA A 66 -1.79 -9.41 -9.18
N LEU A 67 -3.06 -9.60 -9.55
CA LEU A 67 -4.15 -8.66 -9.31
C LEU A 67 -4.43 -8.48 -7.81
N ASN A 68 -4.31 -9.55 -7.02
CA ASN A 68 -4.46 -9.50 -5.56
C ASN A 68 -3.28 -8.78 -4.91
N ALA A 69 -2.04 -9.06 -5.34
CA ALA A 69 -0.86 -8.35 -4.86
C ALA A 69 -0.93 -6.84 -5.21
N LEU A 70 -1.41 -6.50 -6.41
CA LEU A 70 -1.65 -5.11 -6.80
C LEU A 70 -2.72 -4.46 -5.92
N ARG A 71 -3.84 -5.15 -5.63
CA ARG A 71 -4.87 -4.65 -4.71
C ARG A 71 -4.32 -4.40 -3.30
N ALA A 72 -3.46 -5.28 -2.80
CA ALA A 72 -2.81 -5.12 -1.49
C ALA A 72 -1.86 -3.91 -1.47
N SER A 73 -1.06 -3.70 -2.54
CA SER A 73 -0.24 -2.49 -2.69
C SER A 73 -1.09 -1.22 -2.78
N GLU A 74 -2.20 -1.24 -3.53
CA GLU A 74 -3.15 -0.12 -3.64
C GLU A 74 -3.74 0.26 -2.27
N ALA A 75 -4.13 -0.73 -1.47
CA ALA A 75 -4.67 -0.51 -0.13
C ALA A 75 -3.65 0.21 0.78
N ARG A 76 -2.38 -0.24 0.77
CA ARG A 76 -1.31 0.40 1.53
C ARG A 76 -1.03 1.82 1.02
N LEU A 77 -0.92 2.03 -0.29
CA LEU A 77 -0.73 3.36 -0.89
C LEU A 77 -1.86 4.33 -0.52
N ARG A 78 -3.12 3.85 -0.49
CA ARG A 78 -4.27 4.65 -0.04
C ARG A 78 -4.15 5.06 1.42
N LEU A 79 -3.69 4.17 2.30
CA LEU A 79 -3.48 4.49 3.71
C LEU A 79 -2.45 5.62 3.87
N TRP A 80 -1.31 5.50 3.17
CA TRP A 80 -0.26 6.53 3.18
C TRP A 80 -0.71 7.87 2.58
N ARG A 81 -1.45 7.82 1.46
CA ARG A 81 -2.09 9.00 0.89
C ARG A 81 -3.03 9.67 1.90
N ASP A 82 -3.87 8.89 2.56
CA ASP A 82 -4.83 9.41 3.54
C ASP A 82 -4.12 10.03 4.74
N ALA A 83 -3.05 9.40 5.25
CA ALA A 83 -2.19 9.98 6.28
C ALA A 83 -1.57 11.31 5.83
N TYR A 84 -0.99 11.35 4.63
CA TYR A 84 -0.38 12.56 4.08
C TYR A 84 -1.40 13.71 3.93
N LEU A 85 -2.60 13.40 3.45
CA LEU A 85 -3.68 14.38 3.33
C LEU A 85 -4.12 14.92 4.70
N VAL A 86 -4.24 14.06 5.70
CA VAL A 86 -4.58 14.48 7.07
C VAL A 86 -3.45 15.33 7.67
N ALA A 87 -2.20 14.92 7.53
CA ALA A 87 -1.02 15.65 8.02
C ALA A 87 -0.86 17.04 7.39
N THR A 88 -1.37 17.24 6.17
CA THR A 88 -1.41 18.54 5.47
C THR A 88 -2.68 19.34 5.78
N GLY A 89 -3.51 18.89 6.72
CA GLY A 89 -4.70 19.61 7.19
C GLY A 89 -5.94 19.40 6.30
N HIS A 90 -5.98 18.35 5.49
CA HIS A 90 -7.18 17.96 4.74
C HIS A 90 -8.05 17.01 5.56
N ARG A 91 -9.36 17.01 5.27
CA ARG A 91 -10.34 16.06 5.81
C ARG A 91 -11.18 15.48 4.67
N SER A 92 -11.63 14.25 4.84
CA SER A 92 -12.62 13.64 3.94
C SER A 92 -14.02 14.13 4.32
N HIS A 93 -14.78 14.57 3.32
CA HIS A 93 -16.19 14.95 3.47
C HIS A 93 -16.97 14.44 2.25
N ARG A 94 -17.90 13.49 2.47
CA ARG A 94 -18.66 12.82 1.40
C ARG A 94 -17.76 12.24 0.29
N GLY A 95 -16.66 11.60 0.69
CA GLY A 95 -15.69 11.01 -0.25
C GLY A 95 -14.76 12.01 -0.95
N GLN A 96 -14.90 13.30 -0.71
CA GLN A 96 -14.02 14.34 -1.25
C GLN A 96 -13.07 14.87 -0.19
N TRP A 97 -11.80 15.01 -0.53
CA TRP A 97 -10.81 15.67 0.34
C TRP A 97 -10.93 17.19 0.25
N ARG A 98 -11.10 17.84 1.40
CA ARG A 98 -11.22 19.30 1.53
C ARG A 98 -10.29 19.79 2.63
N ARG A 99 -9.70 20.97 2.48
CA ARG A 99 -8.88 21.58 3.54
C ARG A 99 -9.76 21.97 4.73
N ARG A 100 -9.30 21.72 5.95
CA ARG A 100 -9.94 22.23 7.18
C ARG A 100 -9.82 23.76 7.18
N ARG A 101 -10.93 24.46 7.44
CA ARG A 101 -10.93 25.92 7.62
C ARG A 101 -10.43 26.24 9.03
N GLY A 102 -9.67 27.33 9.19
CA GLY A 102 -9.15 27.78 10.49
C GLY A 102 -7.96 26.99 11.04
N LEU A 103 -7.60 25.84 10.45
CA LEU A 103 -6.43 25.09 10.86
C LEU A 103 -5.18 25.62 10.14
N THR A 104 -4.39 26.43 10.86
CA THR A 104 -3.09 26.91 10.40
C THR A 104 -2.03 25.92 10.85
N LEU A 105 -1.74 24.92 10.02
CA LEU A 105 -0.58 24.06 10.22
C LEU A 105 0.62 24.64 9.47
N PRO A 106 1.84 24.47 10.01
CA PRO A 106 3.03 24.76 9.23
C PRO A 106 3.08 23.86 7.99
N PRO A 107 3.65 24.36 6.87
CA PRO A 107 3.83 23.58 5.65
C PRO A 107 4.51 22.25 5.96
N PHE A 108 4.02 21.17 5.36
CA PHE A 108 4.55 19.83 5.56
C PHE A 108 4.88 19.20 4.21
N THR A 109 6.16 18.90 4.03
CA THR A 109 6.69 18.21 2.85
C THR A 109 7.46 16.98 3.32
N LEU A 110 7.21 15.83 2.69
CA LEU A 110 7.89 14.57 3.02
C LEU A 110 9.39 14.64 2.70
N ASP A 111 9.79 15.56 1.83
CA ASP A 111 11.20 15.83 1.49
C ASP A 111 11.95 16.57 2.60
N SER A 112 11.24 17.11 3.60
CA SER A 112 11.85 17.91 4.67
C SER A 112 12.59 17.09 5.71
N HIS A 113 12.64 15.77 5.60
CA HIS A 113 13.50 15.02 6.49
C HIS A 113 14.95 15.42 6.18
N PRO A 114 15.71 15.95 7.16
CA PRO A 114 17.16 16.12 7.03
C PRO A 114 17.85 14.75 7.10
N ALA A 115 17.26 13.73 6.47
CA ALA A 115 18.00 12.55 6.08
C ALA A 115 19.01 13.07 5.07
N GLU A 116 20.19 13.38 5.59
CA GLU A 116 21.47 13.49 4.89
C GLU A 116 21.25 13.46 3.38
N ARG A 117 21.25 14.62 2.71
CA ARG A 117 21.81 14.62 1.35
C ARG A 117 23.09 13.84 1.52
N PRO A 118 23.25 12.63 0.93
CA PRO A 118 24.45 11.84 1.14
C PRO A 118 25.59 12.80 0.86
N ALA A 119 26.43 13.04 1.88
CA ALA A 119 27.52 14.00 1.76
C ALA A 119 28.14 13.78 0.39
N PRO A 120 28.27 14.83 -0.45
CA PRO A 120 28.57 14.68 -1.88
C PRO A 120 29.65 13.64 -1.99
N MET A 121 29.29 12.46 -2.53
CA MET A 121 30.18 11.31 -2.44
C MET A 121 31.53 11.78 -2.97
N PRO A 122 32.65 11.50 -2.28
CA PRO A 122 33.97 11.87 -2.81
C PRO A 122 33.99 11.36 -4.24
N LYS A 123 34.36 12.23 -5.21
CA LYS A 123 34.40 11.93 -6.64
C LYS A 123 35.29 10.71 -6.89
N LYS A 124 34.79 9.51 -6.63
CA LYS A 124 35.42 8.25 -6.95
C LYS A 124 35.13 8.05 -8.42
N LYS A 125 36.22 7.99 -9.19
CA LYS A 125 36.30 7.61 -10.61
C LYS A 125 35.17 6.64 -10.94
N THR A 126 34.23 7.07 -11.78
CA THR A 126 33.07 6.30 -12.21
C THR A 126 33.54 4.92 -12.66
N PRO A 127 33.21 3.82 -11.95
CA PRO A 127 33.34 2.51 -12.53
C PRO A 127 32.35 2.41 -13.70
N ALA A 128 32.70 1.63 -14.72
CA ALA A 128 31.89 1.41 -15.91
C ALA A 128 30.41 1.07 -15.57
N PRO A 129 29.44 1.42 -16.43
CA PRO A 129 27.99 1.35 -16.17
C PRO A 129 27.40 -0.07 -15.95
N ASP A 130 28.21 -1.09 -15.74
CA ASP A 130 27.77 -2.48 -15.57
C ASP A 130 27.70 -2.93 -14.08
N SER A 131 27.94 -2.05 -13.11
CA SER A 131 28.15 -2.44 -11.70
C SER A 131 27.39 -1.65 -10.64
N GLU A 132 26.30 -0.96 -10.98
CA GLU A 132 25.23 -0.74 -10.00
C GLU A 132 24.39 -2.02 -9.91
N MET A 133 25.03 -3.11 -9.46
CA MET A 133 24.28 -4.17 -8.81
C MET A 133 23.57 -3.49 -7.64
N PHE A 134 22.25 -3.40 -7.76
CA PHE A 134 21.32 -3.11 -6.68
C PHE A 134 21.57 -4.16 -5.59
N VAL A 135 22.58 -3.94 -4.75
CA VAL A 135 23.03 -4.87 -3.71
C VAL A 135 21.82 -5.14 -2.85
N GLY A 136 21.39 -6.40 -2.86
CA GLY A 136 20.21 -6.95 -2.20
C GLY A 136 19.77 -6.17 -0.98
N GLY A 137 18.98 -5.12 -1.20
CA GLY A 137 18.20 -4.50 -0.16
C GLY A 137 17.21 -5.57 0.26
N THR A 138 17.54 -6.28 1.34
CA THR A 138 16.65 -7.23 1.99
C THR A 138 15.32 -6.53 2.09
N LEU A 139 14.29 -7.16 1.52
CA LEU A 139 12.94 -6.66 1.56
C LEU A 139 12.63 -6.35 3.02
N VAL A 140 12.54 -5.07 3.35
CA VAL A 140 11.87 -4.69 4.59
C VAL A 140 10.41 -4.94 4.27
N GLU A 141 9.97 -6.18 4.56
CA GLU A 141 8.54 -6.47 4.63
C GLU A 141 7.95 -5.38 5.50
N THR A 142 6.91 -4.74 4.97
CA THR A 142 6.25 -3.69 5.72
C THR A 142 5.71 -4.33 6.98
N ASP A 143 6.24 -3.93 8.13
CA ASP A 143 5.79 -4.40 9.43
C ASP A 143 4.26 -4.16 9.52
N PRO A 144 3.44 -5.22 9.64
CA PRO A 144 1.99 -5.06 9.74
C PRO A 144 1.60 -4.16 10.92
N ASP A 145 2.35 -4.21 12.02
CA ASP A 145 2.09 -3.40 13.21
C ASP A 145 2.28 -1.90 12.92
N ALA A 146 3.23 -1.56 12.04
CA ALA A 146 3.43 -0.18 11.60
C ALA A 146 2.27 0.35 10.75
N LEU A 147 1.61 -0.51 9.95
CA LEU A 147 0.43 -0.12 9.18
C LEU A 147 -0.79 0.06 10.08
N ASP A 148 -0.95 -0.80 11.08
CA ASP A 148 -2.04 -0.69 12.05
C ASP A 148 -1.87 0.56 12.92
N GLY A 149 -0.65 0.85 13.38
CA GLY A 149 -0.33 2.11 14.06
C GLY A 149 -0.60 3.35 13.21
N LEU A 150 -0.28 3.30 11.91
CA LEU A 150 -0.62 4.38 10.97
C LEU A 150 -2.14 4.54 10.80
N ALA A 151 -2.88 3.44 10.67
CA ALA A 151 -4.33 3.46 10.55
C ALA A 151 -5.00 4.02 11.81
N GLU A 152 -4.52 3.65 12.99
CA GLU A 152 -4.97 4.18 14.27
C GLU A 152 -4.70 5.69 14.38
N ALA A 153 -3.49 6.14 14.02
CA ALA A 153 -3.11 7.55 14.02
C ALA A 153 -3.99 8.39 13.08
N ILE A 154 -4.31 7.87 11.88
CA ILE A 154 -5.28 8.49 10.98
C ILE A 154 -6.67 8.57 11.63
N GLY A 155 -7.10 7.50 12.30
CA GLY A 155 -8.38 7.43 13.02
C GLY A 155 -8.52 8.54 14.06
N LYS A 156 -7.49 8.72 14.91
CA LYS A 156 -7.42 9.79 15.92
C LYS A 156 -7.52 11.19 15.30
N CYS A 157 -6.97 11.39 14.11
CA CYS A 157 -6.98 12.67 13.42
C CYS A 157 -8.27 12.98 12.63
N ARG A 158 -9.12 11.99 12.35
CA ARG A 158 -10.33 12.16 11.53
C ARG A 158 -11.50 12.83 12.26
N GLY A 159 -11.46 12.91 13.60
CA GLY A 159 -12.45 13.62 14.41
C GLY A 159 -12.61 15.10 14.04
N ALA A 160 -13.76 15.67 14.39
CA ALA A 160 -14.01 17.12 14.26
C ALA A 160 -12.95 17.90 15.06
N ASP A 161 -12.71 17.44 16.29
CA ASP A 161 -11.73 17.98 17.23
C ASP A 161 -10.70 16.89 17.55
N PRO A 162 -9.64 16.76 16.73
CA PRO A 162 -8.59 15.78 16.99
C PRO A 162 -7.86 16.15 18.29
N PRO A 163 -7.38 15.16 19.06
CA PRO A 163 -6.65 15.45 20.28
C PRO A 163 -5.41 16.31 19.98
N PRO A 164 -5.03 17.23 20.89
CA PRO A 164 -3.86 18.06 20.70
C PRO A 164 -2.61 17.18 20.55
N GLY A 165 -1.77 17.45 19.53
CA GLY A 165 -0.59 16.65 19.23
C GLY A 165 -0.81 15.48 18.26
N ALA A 166 -2.06 15.05 18.00
CA ALA A 166 -2.31 13.88 17.15
C ALA A 166 -1.82 14.07 15.71
N VAL A 167 -1.93 15.29 15.17
CA VAL A 167 -1.44 15.62 13.82
C VAL A 167 0.08 15.63 13.79
N GLU A 168 0.71 16.13 14.85
CA GLU A 168 2.17 16.14 15.03
C GLU A 168 2.73 14.72 15.15
N ASP A 169 2.05 13.84 15.89
CA ASP A 169 2.43 12.42 15.99
C ASP A 169 2.28 11.71 14.63
N LEU A 170 1.20 11.97 13.89
CA LEU A 170 1.03 11.46 12.53
C LEU A 170 2.14 11.96 11.60
N ARG A 171 2.51 13.24 11.70
CA ARG A 171 3.63 13.81 10.93
C ARG A 171 4.96 13.15 11.29
N ARG A 172 5.17 12.84 12.57
CA ARG A 172 6.36 12.11 13.04
C ARG A 172 6.42 10.71 12.43
N ILE A 173 5.33 9.95 12.50
CA ILE A 173 5.23 8.61 11.87
C ILE A 173 5.53 8.70 10.36
N LEU A 174 4.98 9.70 9.67
CA LEU A 174 5.23 9.90 8.23
C LEU A 174 6.69 10.26 7.90
N LEU A 175 7.37 10.97 8.80
CA LEU A 175 8.77 11.38 8.64
C LEU A 175 9.74 10.25 8.98
N GLU A 176 9.44 9.40 9.95
CA GLU A 176 10.25 8.24 10.30
C GLU A 176 10.05 7.08 9.31
N GLY A 177 8.87 6.99 8.71
CA GLY A 177 8.48 5.93 7.79
C GLY A 177 8.73 6.08 6.26
N PRO A 178 9.46 7.05 5.68
CA PRO A 178 9.69 7.11 4.23
C PRO A 178 10.30 5.82 3.65
N ARG A 179 11.09 5.08 4.43
CA ARG A 179 11.57 3.73 4.06
C ARG A 179 10.42 2.75 3.83
N ILE A 180 9.33 2.88 4.59
CA ILE A 180 8.11 2.08 4.45
C ILE A 180 7.36 2.46 3.17
N ALA A 181 7.37 3.75 2.78
CA ALA A 181 6.77 4.21 1.53
C ALA A 181 7.44 3.56 0.29
N TYR A 182 8.76 3.32 0.33
CA TYR A 182 9.45 2.56 -0.72
C TYR A 182 9.10 1.05 -0.70
N GLY A 183 8.83 0.49 0.48
CA GLY A 183 8.30 -0.86 0.67
C GLY A 183 6.85 -1.06 0.20
N LEU A 184 6.12 0.02 -0.10
CA LEU A 184 4.78 -0.04 -0.71
C LEU A 184 4.79 -0.62 -2.13
N SER A 185 5.96 -0.69 -2.75
CA SER A 185 6.09 -1.25 -4.10
C SER A 185 5.51 -2.66 -4.16
N ALA A 186 4.79 -2.92 -5.23
CA ALA A 186 4.18 -4.21 -5.46
C ALA A 186 5.23 -5.17 -6.03
N LYS A 187 6.41 -5.32 -5.40
CA LYS A 187 7.46 -6.23 -5.89
C LYS A 187 6.90 -7.63 -6.13
N GLN A 188 6.02 -8.11 -5.26
CA GLN A 188 5.26 -9.35 -5.47
C GLN A 188 4.38 -9.28 -6.72
N ALA A 189 3.62 -8.20 -6.93
CA ALA A 189 2.81 -8.04 -8.14
C ALA A 189 3.66 -7.98 -9.41
N ARG A 190 4.82 -7.33 -9.37
CA ARG A 190 5.82 -7.29 -10.44
C ARG A 190 6.40 -8.67 -10.71
N GLN A 191 6.74 -9.43 -9.67
CA GLN A 191 7.19 -10.83 -9.78
C GLN A 191 6.12 -11.73 -10.41
N TYR A 192 4.86 -11.60 -9.98
CA TYR A 192 3.75 -12.36 -10.56
C TYR A 192 3.47 -11.94 -12.01
N ALA A 193 3.51 -10.64 -12.31
CA ALA A 193 3.37 -10.12 -13.67
C ALA A 193 4.50 -10.63 -14.58
N ALA A 194 5.74 -10.63 -14.07
CA ALA A 194 6.90 -11.13 -14.80
C ALA A 194 6.78 -12.62 -15.11
N ARG A 195 6.45 -13.45 -14.10
CA ARG A 195 6.20 -14.89 -14.29
C ARG A 195 5.09 -15.16 -15.29
N PHE A 196 4.00 -14.41 -15.18
CA PHE A 196 2.86 -14.55 -16.07
C PHE A 196 3.22 -14.20 -17.53
N ALA A 197 3.87 -13.05 -17.75
CA ALA A 197 4.23 -12.62 -19.09
C ALA A 197 5.37 -13.43 -19.71
N ALA A 198 6.25 -14.03 -18.90
CA ALA A 198 7.29 -14.96 -19.35
C ALA A 198 6.76 -16.36 -19.69
N GLY A 199 5.52 -16.69 -19.29
CA GLY A 199 5.02 -18.06 -19.40
C GLY A 199 5.82 -19.07 -18.56
N GLY A 200 6.56 -18.61 -17.54
CA GLY A 200 7.48 -19.45 -16.77
C GLY A 200 8.47 -18.64 -15.90
N ASP A 201 9.52 -19.31 -15.40
CA ASP A 201 10.58 -18.72 -14.57
C ASP A 201 11.82 -18.29 -15.39
N ASP A 202 11.64 -17.87 -16.65
CA ASP A 202 12.75 -17.37 -17.48
C ASP A 202 13.31 -16.06 -16.90
N VAL A 203 14.57 -16.11 -16.48
CA VAL A 203 15.28 -15.00 -15.87
C VAL A 203 15.46 -13.84 -16.85
N ALA A 204 15.72 -14.11 -18.14
CA ALA A 204 15.94 -13.07 -19.14
C ALA A 204 14.65 -12.28 -19.38
N VAL A 205 13.52 -12.97 -19.52
CA VAL A 205 12.22 -12.30 -19.70
C VAL A 205 11.84 -11.51 -18.45
N ARG A 206 12.11 -12.02 -17.25
CA ARG A 206 11.90 -11.26 -16.01
C ARG A 206 12.70 -9.96 -16.00
N THR A 207 13.98 -9.99 -16.39
CA THR A 207 14.83 -8.79 -16.45
C THR A 207 14.31 -7.77 -17.46
N ILE A 208 13.80 -8.22 -18.62
CA ILE A 208 13.18 -7.35 -19.62
C ILE A 208 11.95 -6.66 -19.04
N ILE A 209 11.07 -7.41 -18.37
CA ILE A 209 9.84 -6.88 -17.77
C ILE A 209 10.16 -5.91 -16.63
N GLU A 210 11.17 -6.21 -15.81
CA GLU A 210 11.62 -5.30 -14.75
C GLU A 210 12.19 -4.00 -15.33
N THR A 211 12.95 -4.09 -16.43
CA THR A 211 13.44 -2.93 -17.17
C THR A 211 12.30 -2.11 -17.76
N GLU A 212 11.30 -2.77 -18.35
CA GLU A 212 10.11 -2.12 -18.90
C GLU A 212 9.32 -1.40 -17.79
N ALA A 213 9.14 -2.05 -16.63
CA ALA A 213 8.53 -1.44 -15.44
C ALA A 213 9.26 -0.16 -15.02
N ALA A 214 10.59 -0.22 -14.99
CA ALA A 214 11.44 0.88 -14.59
C ALA A 214 11.36 2.03 -15.61
N SER A 215 11.29 1.73 -16.91
CA SER A 215 11.07 2.72 -17.97
C SER A 215 9.70 3.41 -17.81
N MET A 216 8.62 2.64 -17.65
CA MET A 216 7.28 3.21 -17.42
C MET A 216 7.23 4.07 -16.14
N GLU A 217 7.91 3.63 -15.09
CA GLU A 217 8.05 4.39 -13.85
C GLU A 217 8.83 5.68 -14.06
N ALA A 218 9.90 5.67 -14.86
CA ALA A 218 10.68 6.85 -15.22
C ALA A 218 9.87 7.85 -16.05
N ASP A 219 9.13 7.37 -17.06
CA ASP A 219 8.25 8.19 -17.91
C ASP A 219 7.16 8.88 -17.10
N LEU A 220 6.67 8.21 -16.04
CA LEU A 220 5.68 8.76 -15.15
C LEU A 220 6.25 9.72 -14.12
N ARG A 221 7.57 9.80 -13.88
CA ARG A 221 8.17 10.59 -12.80
C ARG A 221 8.57 11.99 -13.27
N GLU A 222 8.44 12.95 -12.36
CA GLU A 222 9.02 14.29 -12.50
C GLU A 222 10.19 14.44 -11.51
N GLU A 223 11.16 15.28 -11.84
CA GLU A 223 12.33 15.53 -10.99
C GLU A 223 11.92 16.03 -9.59
N THR A 224 10.83 16.80 -9.54
CA THR A 224 10.33 17.42 -8.32
C THR A 224 9.37 16.53 -7.50
N ASP A 225 9.10 15.29 -7.93
CA ASP A 225 8.18 14.42 -7.20
C ASP A 225 8.74 14.01 -5.84
N GLY A 226 7.91 14.14 -4.80
CA GLY A 226 8.21 13.61 -3.47
C GLY A 226 8.14 12.07 -3.42
N PRO A 227 8.57 11.45 -2.31
CA PRO A 227 8.67 9.99 -2.18
C PRO A 227 7.33 9.28 -2.36
N LEU A 228 6.22 9.88 -1.91
CA LEU A 228 4.90 9.28 -2.01
C LEU A 228 4.36 9.32 -3.45
N VAL A 229 4.61 10.41 -4.20
CA VAL A 229 4.30 10.46 -5.64
C VAL A 229 5.12 9.43 -6.40
N ARG A 230 6.43 9.31 -6.11
CA ARG A 230 7.29 8.29 -6.74
C ARG A 230 6.80 6.87 -6.48
N ALA A 231 6.36 6.57 -5.25
CA ALA A 231 5.75 5.29 -4.91
C ALA A 231 4.44 5.04 -5.69
N ALA A 232 3.61 6.09 -5.88
CA ALA A 232 2.41 6.00 -6.70
C ALA A 232 2.72 5.80 -8.20
N CYS A 233 3.75 6.45 -8.74
CA CYS A 233 4.20 6.24 -10.12
C CYS A 233 4.65 4.79 -10.34
N ARG A 234 5.41 4.24 -9.38
CA ARG A 234 5.79 2.82 -9.40
C ARG A 234 4.58 1.89 -9.39
N HIS A 235 3.60 2.15 -8.52
CA HIS A 235 2.36 1.37 -8.46
C HIS A 235 1.57 1.46 -9.79
N ALA A 236 1.55 2.63 -10.43
CA ALA A 236 0.92 2.80 -11.74
C ALA A 236 1.65 2.03 -12.85
N ALA A 237 2.99 1.99 -12.83
CA ALA A 237 3.78 1.17 -13.74
C ALA A 237 3.51 -0.33 -13.54
N ASP A 238 3.48 -0.81 -12.29
CA ASP A 238 3.13 -2.21 -11.97
C ASP A 238 1.70 -2.56 -12.45
N ALA A 239 0.74 -1.65 -12.25
CA ALA A 239 -0.62 -1.82 -12.75
C ALA A 239 -0.69 -1.87 -14.28
N ARG A 240 0.13 -1.08 -14.97
CA ARG A 240 0.22 -1.09 -16.43
C ARG A 240 0.77 -2.41 -16.95
N LEU A 241 1.85 -2.92 -16.38
CA LEU A 241 2.41 -4.21 -16.76
C LEU A 241 1.40 -5.36 -16.63
N ILE A 242 0.64 -5.38 -15.53
CA ILE A 242 -0.42 -6.38 -15.34
C ILE A 242 -1.51 -6.22 -16.40
N LEU A 243 -1.92 -4.99 -16.71
CA LEU A 243 -2.90 -4.72 -17.77
C LEU A 243 -2.40 -5.23 -19.13
N ASP A 244 -1.14 -4.96 -19.48
CA ASP A 244 -0.56 -5.40 -20.76
C ASP A 244 -0.47 -6.93 -20.83
N GLY A 245 -0.10 -7.59 -19.72
CA GLY A 245 -0.17 -9.05 -19.60
C GLY A 245 -1.59 -9.58 -19.83
N VAL A 246 -2.58 -9.06 -19.10
CA VAL A 246 -3.97 -9.51 -19.21
C VAL A 246 -4.52 -9.28 -20.63
N ARG A 247 -4.16 -8.16 -21.26
CA ARG A 247 -4.53 -7.85 -22.64
C ARG A 247 -3.94 -8.87 -23.62
N ARG A 248 -2.67 -9.26 -23.47
CA ARG A 248 -2.06 -10.31 -24.31
C ARG A 248 -2.80 -11.64 -24.16
N GLY A 249 -3.14 -12.03 -22.93
CA GLY A 249 -3.93 -13.24 -22.67
C GLY A 249 -5.33 -13.19 -23.28
N TYR A 250 -6.00 -12.03 -23.21
CA TYR A 250 -7.30 -11.82 -23.85
C TYR A 250 -7.22 -11.94 -25.38
N VAL A 251 -6.24 -11.27 -26.01
CA VAL A 251 -6.05 -11.36 -27.47
C VAL A 251 -5.73 -12.80 -27.89
N SER A 252 -4.86 -13.49 -27.16
CA SER A 252 -4.54 -14.90 -27.41
C SER A 252 -5.79 -15.78 -27.32
N ALA A 253 -6.65 -15.55 -26.33
CA ALA A 253 -7.93 -16.26 -26.19
C ALA A 253 -8.92 -15.97 -27.32
N LEU A 254 -8.94 -14.74 -27.86
CA LEU A 254 -9.78 -14.39 -29.02
C LEU A 254 -9.30 -15.03 -30.32
N THR A 255 -7.99 -15.18 -30.50
CA THR A 255 -7.40 -15.79 -31.70
C THR A 255 -7.36 -17.32 -31.66
N GLY A 256 -7.52 -17.92 -30.48
CA GLY A 256 -7.51 -19.36 -30.29
C GLY A 256 -8.79 -20.05 -30.78
N THR A 257 -8.69 -21.34 -31.07
CA THR A 257 -9.82 -22.19 -31.49
C THR A 257 -10.78 -22.60 -30.35
N PHE A 258 -10.64 -22.02 -29.15
CA PHE A 258 -11.31 -22.49 -27.93
C PHE A 258 -12.32 -21.50 -27.32
N TYR A 259 -13.52 -22.04 -27.04
CA TYR A 259 -14.62 -21.65 -26.14
C TYR A 259 -14.81 -20.18 -25.69
N ASN A 260 -16.03 -19.68 -25.93
CA ASN A 260 -16.59 -18.40 -25.43
C ASN A 260 -16.42 -18.16 -23.91
N ASP A 261 -16.37 -19.22 -23.10
CA ASP A 261 -16.24 -19.12 -21.64
C ASP A 261 -14.90 -18.48 -21.22
N SER A 262 -13.81 -18.82 -21.90
CA SER A 262 -12.47 -18.31 -21.57
C SER A 262 -12.34 -16.84 -21.92
N ALA A 263 -12.88 -16.40 -23.07
CA ALA A 263 -12.88 -14.99 -23.47
C ALA A 263 -13.61 -14.11 -22.43
N THR A 264 -14.76 -14.58 -21.93
CA THR A 264 -15.52 -13.88 -20.87
C THR A 264 -14.71 -13.75 -19.57
N MET A 265 -13.94 -14.78 -19.21
CA MET A 265 -13.07 -14.75 -18.03
C MET A 265 -11.91 -13.76 -18.17
N TRP A 266 -11.34 -13.65 -19.37
CA TRP A 266 -10.28 -12.69 -19.68
C TRP A 266 -10.80 -11.26 -19.71
N GLU A 267 -11.96 -11.03 -20.32
CA GLU A 267 -12.60 -9.71 -20.38
C GLU A 267 -12.80 -9.11 -18.98
N ARG A 268 -13.36 -9.89 -18.04
CA ARG A 268 -13.53 -9.46 -16.64
C ARG A 268 -12.21 -9.03 -16.00
N ARG A 269 -11.13 -9.77 -16.25
CA ARG A 269 -9.79 -9.45 -15.73
C ARG A 269 -9.22 -8.20 -16.39
N GLN A 270 -9.44 -8.04 -17.69
CA GLN A 270 -9.01 -6.85 -18.43
C GLN A 270 -9.69 -5.59 -17.88
N SER A 271 -11.01 -5.61 -17.73
CA SER A 271 -11.74 -4.49 -17.13
C SER A 271 -11.24 -4.17 -15.71
N ALA A 272 -10.96 -5.21 -14.91
CA ALA A 272 -10.46 -5.06 -13.56
C ALA A 272 -9.01 -4.52 -13.51
N ALA A 273 -8.14 -4.90 -14.44
CA ALA A 273 -6.78 -4.38 -14.56
C ALA A 273 -6.79 -2.93 -15.05
N GLN A 274 -7.60 -2.62 -16.07
CA GLN A 274 -7.75 -1.26 -16.62
C GLN A 274 -8.25 -0.29 -15.55
N THR A 275 -9.28 -0.69 -14.80
CA THR A 275 -9.81 0.13 -13.69
C THR A 275 -8.73 0.43 -12.64
N ARG A 276 -7.88 -0.54 -12.31
CA ARG A 276 -6.79 -0.33 -11.34
C ARG A 276 -5.71 0.59 -11.88
N TYR A 277 -5.30 0.43 -13.13
CA TYR A 277 -4.33 1.31 -13.77
C TYR A 277 -4.82 2.77 -13.79
N LEU A 278 -6.08 3.00 -14.19
CA LEU A 278 -6.68 4.35 -14.20
C LEU A 278 -6.75 4.95 -12.78
N ARG A 279 -7.09 4.15 -11.75
CA ARG A 279 -7.07 4.60 -10.35
C ARG A 279 -5.66 4.92 -9.85
N ALA A 280 -4.65 4.18 -10.29
CA ALA A 280 -3.26 4.45 -9.96
C ALA A 280 -2.81 5.80 -10.55
N LEU A 281 -3.09 6.05 -11.84
CA LEU A 281 -2.81 7.35 -12.47
C LEU A 281 -3.54 8.51 -11.79
N ALA A 282 -4.82 8.32 -11.44
CA ALA A 282 -5.58 9.33 -10.69
C ALA A 282 -4.96 9.61 -9.32
N THR A 283 -4.36 8.59 -8.68
CA THR A 283 -3.65 8.75 -7.40
C THR A 283 -2.36 9.55 -7.57
N VAL A 284 -1.57 9.29 -8.62
CA VAL A 284 -0.37 10.07 -8.96
C VAL A 284 -0.73 11.55 -9.15
N ALA A 285 -1.70 11.83 -10.04
CA ALA A 285 -2.13 13.19 -10.32
C ALA A 285 -2.61 13.92 -9.05
N LYS A 286 -3.37 13.22 -8.19
CA LYS A 286 -3.88 13.81 -6.96
C LYS A 286 -2.77 14.13 -5.96
N LEU A 287 -1.79 13.24 -5.80
CA LEU A 287 -0.66 13.46 -4.90
C LEU A 287 0.20 14.63 -5.36
N ARG A 288 0.48 14.74 -6.67
CA ARG A 288 1.18 15.91 -7.25
C ARG A 288 0.45 17.22 -7.00
N GLU A 289 -0.86 17.23 -7.20
CA GLU A 289 -1.68 18.43 -6.95
C GLU A 289 -1.53 18.91 -5.50
N VAL A 290 -1.51 17.98 -4.55
CA VAL A 290 -1.34 18.31 -3.12
C VAL A 290 0.09 18.74 -2.81
N GLU A 291 1.11 18.00 -3.26
CA GLU A 291 2.51 18.37 -3.04
C GLU A 291 2.84 19.76 -3.62
N ALA A 292 2.39 20.06 -4.84
CA ALA A 292 2.59 21.37 -5.46
C ALA A 292 1.89 22.49 -4.67
N LYS A 293 0.73 22.21 -4.06
CA LYS A 293 0.05 23.17 -3.16
C LYS A 293 0.82 23.37 -1.86
N GLU A 294 1.38 22.31 -1.26
CA GLU A 294 2.17 22.45 -0.03
C GLU A 294 3.52 23.13 -0.28
N ARG A 295 4.19 22.87 -1.40
CA ARG A 295 5.41 23.59 -1.80
C ARG A 295 5.17 25.09 -1.93
N ARG A 296 4.13 25.51 -2.66
CA ARG A 296 3.75 26.93 -2.75
C ARG A 296 3.48 27.56 -1.38
N ARG A 297 2.91 26.81 -0.44
CA ARG A 297 2.71 27.31 0.94
C ARG A 297 4.02 27.41 1.70
N ALA A 298 4.92 26.45 1.53
CA ALA A 298 6.25 26.50 2.11
C ALA A 298 7.02 27.74 1.62
N ASP A 299 6.95 28.04 0.33
CA ASP A 299 7.58 29.23 -0.26
C ASP A 299 7.01 30.52 0.34
N VAL A 300 5.68 30.66 0.39
CA VAL A 300 5.00 31.82 0.98
C VAL A 300 5.35 31.96 2.47
N HIS A 301 5.36 30.85 3.21
CA HIS A 301 5.71 30.85 4.62
C HIS A 301 7.18 31.23 4.85
N GLY A 302 8.09 30.74 4.01
CA GLY A 302 9.51 31.12 4.02
C GLY A 302 9.70 32.62 3.79
N LEU A 303 9.05 33.18 2.78
CA LEU A 303 9.07 34.62 2.51
C LEU A 303 8.53 35.45 3.69
N GLN A 304 7.46 34.99 4.34
CA GLN A 304 6.92 35.62 5.54
C GLN A 304 7.90 35.57 6.72
N MET A 305 8.56 34.44 6.95
CA MET A 305 9.58 34.28 7.99
C MET A 305 10.81 35.14 7.73
N ASP A 306 11.25 35.25 6.47
CA ASP A 306 12.37 36.11 6.09
C ASP A 306 12.03 37.60 6.23
N ALA A 307 10.81 38.00 5.87
CA ALA A 307 10.33 39.35 6.11
C ALA A 307 10.30 39.68 7.63
N ALA A 308 9.76 38.77 8.45
CA ALA A 308 9.73 38.93 9.90
C ALA A 308 11.15 39.00 10.51
N ARG A 309 12.10 38.21 9.97
CA ARG A 309 13.52 38.28 10.37
C ARG A 309 14.17 39.61 10.01
N ARG A 310 13.82 40.22 8.87
CA ARG A 310 14.33 41.54 8.46
C ARG A 310 13.75 42.68 9.31
N THR A 311 12.52 42.54 9.81
CA THR A 311 11.91 43.55 10.69
C THR A 311 12.38 43.48 12.13
N LEU A 312 13.00 42.37 12.55
CA LEU A 312 13.60 42.29 13.88
C LEU A 312 14.81 43.24 13.94
N PRO A 313 14.92 44.13 14.94
CA PRO A 313 16.02 45.07 15.05
C PRO A 313 17.35 44.29 15.02
N ALA A 314 18.30 44.82 14.24
CA ALA A 314 19.63 44.22 14.08
C ALA A 314 20.19 43.89 15.47
N ARG A 315 20.77 42.69 15.61
CA ARG A 315 21.19 42.10 16.90
C ARG A 315 22.10 43.02 17.73
N GLY A 316 22.72 44.03 17.12
CA GLY A 316 23.53 45.08 17.77
C GLY A 316 22.75 46.09 18.61
N ASP A 317 21.45 46.29 18.38
CA ASP A 317 20.66 47.30 19.12
C ASP A 317 19.93 46.71 20.35
N ARG A 318 20.12 45.40 20.61
CA ARG A 318 19.55 44.72 21.79
C ARG A 318 20.22 45.09 23.11
N ARG A 319 21.33 45.83 23.09
CA ARG A 319 21.94 46.37 24.31
C ARG A 319 21.08 47.46 24.97
N SER A 320 20.22 48.14 24.20
CA SER A 320 19.36 49.22 24.72
C SER A 320 18.09 48.71 25.41
N VAL A 321 17.43 47.68 24.84
CA VAL A 321 16.10 47.23 25.33
C VAL A 321 16.16 46.59 26.73
N TYR A 322 17.32 46.07 27.15
CA TYR A 322 17.53 45.57 28.51
C TYR A 322 18.26 46.54 29.44
N ALA A 323 18.72 47.70 28.94
CA ALA A 323 19.38 48.71 29.77
C ALA A 323 18.37 49.47 30.64
N ASP A 324 17.14 49.65 30.15
CA ASP A 324 16.07 50.36 30.86
C ASP A 324 15.10 49.43 31.62
N LEU A 325 15.28 48.11 31.51
CA LEU A 325 14.57 47.22 32.42
C LEU A 325 15.19 47.40 33.81
N PRO A 326 14.43 47.88 34.81
CA PRO A 326 14.95 48.04 36.16
C PRO A 326 15.51 46.69 36.56
N ILE A 327 16.81 46.68 36.90
CA ILE A 327 17.51 45.51 37.43
C ILE A 327 16.56 44.91 38.46
N ARG A 328 15.93 43.80 38.11
CA ARG A 328 15.00 43.11 39.02
C ARG A 328 15.79 42.92 40.29
N ALA A 329 15.22 43.39 41.40
CA ALA A 329 15.74 43.15 42.73
C ALA A 329 16.22 41.69 42.81
N PRO A 330 17.40 41.44 43.42
CA PRO A 330 17.97 40.11 43.50
C PRO A 330 16.87 39.13 43.90
N LEU A 331 16.66 38.12 43.05
CA LEU A 331 15.72 37.05 43.34
C LEU A 331 16.00 36.59 44.77
N PRO A 332 14.98 36.52 45.65
CA PRO A 332 15.19 36.11 47.03
C PRO A 332 15.97 34.80 46.99
N SER A 333 17.14 34.80 47.64
CA SER A 333 17.94 33.61 47.79
C SER A 333 17.03 32.56 48.42
N ARG A 334 16.63 31.54 47.65
CA ARG A 334 16.06 30.32 48.18
C ARG A 334 17.17 29.59 48.95
N SER A 335 17.52 30.12 50.10
CA SER A 335 18.24 29.41 51.13
C SER A 335 17.26 28.43 51.77
N GLY A 336 17.41 27.17 51.41
CA GLY A 336 17.00 26.04 52.25
C GLY A 336 15.50 25.72 52.30
N GLU A 337 15.02 25.00 51.30
CA GLU A 337 14.06 23.93 51.58
C GLU A 337 14.65 22.65 51.00
N ALA A 338 15.25 21.87 51.90
CA ALA A 338 15.63 20.49 51.64
C ALA A 338 14.34 19.73 51.33
N HIS A 339 14.13 19.38 50.05
CA HIS A 339 13.16 18.36 49.72
C HIS A 339 13.66 17.04 50.31
N ALA A 340 12.95 16.59 51.35
CA ALA A 340 13.07 15.25 51.88
C ALA A 340 12.94 14.24 50.72
N SER A 341 13.92 13.35 50.62
CA SER A 341 13.86 12.18 49.78
C SER A 341 12.58 11.40 50.09
N PRO A 342 11.76 11.03 49.08
CA PRO A 342 10.69 10.09 49.32
C PRO A 342 11.32 8.74 49.68
N GLU A 343 10.95 8.27 50.87
CA GLU A 343 11.26 6.94 51.38
C GLU A 343 10.85 5.87 50.36
N ALA A 344 11.72 4.88 50.23
CA ALA A 344 11.50 3.69 49.43
C ALA A 344 10.34 2.88 50.04
N GLU A 345 9.17 2.91 49.42
CA GLU A 345 8.12 1.92 49.68
C GLU A 345 8.53 0.59 49.04
N GLU A 346 9.01 -0.28 49.91
CA GLU A 346 9.28 -1.69 49.71
C GLU A 346 7.95 -2.43 49.46
N VAL A 347 7.59 -2.62 48.18
CA VAL A 347 6.45 -3.46 47.81
C VAL A 347 6.86 -4.92 47.96
N THR A 348 6.43 -5.49 49.08
CA THR A 348 6.50 -6.91 49.42
C THR A 348 5.68 -7.72 48.41
N ALA A 349 6.36 -8.66 47.77
CA ALA A 349 5.74 -9.75 47.04
C ALA A 349 5.21 -10.78 48.04
N GLU A 350 3.97 -11.22 47.85
CA GLU A 350 3.43 -12.43 48.46
C GLU A 350 2.80 -13.35 47.40
N PRO A 351 2.72 -14.66 47.68
CA PRO A 351 3.09 -15.75 46.77
C PRO A 351 1.98 -16.31 45.85
#